data_AF-A0A7X4JFD8-F1
#
_entry.id   AF-A0A7X4JFD8-F1
#
_cell.length_a   1.000
_cell.length_b   1.000
_cell.length_c   1.000
_cell.angle_alpha   90.00
_cell.angle_beta   90.00
_cell.angle_gamma   90.00
#
_symmetry.space_group_name_H-M   'P 1'
#
loop_
_entity.id
_entity.type
_entity.pdbx_description
1 polymer ?
#
loop_
_entity_poly.entity_id
_entity_poly.type
_entity_poly.pdbx_seq_one_letter_code
_entity_poly.pdbx_strand_id
1 'polypeptide(L)'
;MVRQVVEVVYGANRAGAISFDTDSGIGAFEYARSFVEGGIELSPITMPLANRVYSFPELGQASFRGLPGMLADSLPDDFGNSVLNEWAARQGMLPTELSPLDRLQFIGKRGVGALEFAPARRLRGLNASRQLQLDRLVEIT
;
A
#
# COMPACT_ATOMS: atom_id res chain seq x y z
N MET A 1 -9.42 9.98 14.57
CA MET A 1 -10.62 9.16 14.26
C MET A 1 -10.22 8.19 13.17
N VAL A 2 -10.37 6.87 13.36
CA VAL A 2 -10.00 5.88 12.32
C VAL A 2 -10.90 6.08 11.09
N ARG A 3 -10.34 6.56 9.98
CA ARG A 3 -11.12 6.90 8.77
C ARG A 3 -11.03 5.85 7.67
N GLN A 4 -10.05 4.95 7.71
CA GLN A 4 -9.82 4.02 6.61
C GLN A 4 -9.11 2.75 7.11
N VAL A 5 -9.56 1.60 6.61
CA VAL A 5 -8.96 0.28 6.83
C VAL A 5 -8.71 -0.36 5.48
N VAL A 6 -7.54 -0.95 5.31
CA VAL A 6 -7.13 -1.70 4.12
C VAL A 6 -6.70 -3.10 4.55
N GLU A 7 -7.22 -4.11 3.87
CA GLU A 7 -6.75 -5.48 4.06
C GLU A 7 -5.42 -5.68 3.37
N VAL A 8 -4.50 -6.37 4.04
CA VAL A 8 -3.22 -6.77 3.50
C VAL A 8 -3.28 -8.26 3.23
N VAL A 9 -2.98 -8.65 2.01
CA VAL A 9 -2.98 -10.03 1.54
C VAL A 9 -1.56 -10.41 1.17
N TYR A 10 -1.14 -11.62 1.52
CA TYR A 10 0.15 -12.20 1.12
C TYR A 10 -0.13 -13.47 0.30
N GLY A 11 0.13 -13.39 -1.01
CA GLY A 11 -0.27 -14.44 -1.96
C GLY A 11 -1.79 -14.64 -1.96
N ALA A 12 -2.27 -15.81 -1.53
CA ALA A 12 -3.70 -16.10 -1.40
C ALA A 12 -4.25 -15.92 0.03
N ASN A 13 -3.39 -15.59 0.99
CA ASN A 13 -3.72 -15.58 2.41
C ASN A 13 -3.95 -14.15 2.92
N ARG A 14 -5.01 -13.93 3.68
CA ARG A 14 -5.22 -12.66 4.39
C ARG A 14 -4.16 -12.51 5.47
N ALA A 15 -3.19 -11.62 5.26
CA ALA A 15 -2.10 -11.38 6.21
C ALA A 15 -2.57 -10.58 7.42
N GLY A 16 -3.43 -9.59 7.21
CA GLY A 16 -3.91 -8.73 8.27
C GLY A 16 -4.68 -7.52 7.75
N ALA A 17 -4.78 -6.48 8.57
CA ALA A 17 -5.37 -5.22 8.18
C ALA A 17 -4.54 -4.05 8.73
N ILE A 18 -4.45 -2.98 7.94
CA ILE A 18 -3.85 -1.71 8.33
C ILE A 18 -4.95 -0.66 8.42
N SER A 19 -4.96 0.08 9.53
CA SER A 19 -5.79 1.26 9.72
C SER A 19 -4.91 2.52 9.72
N PHE A 20 -5.50 3.67 9.41
CA PHE A 20 -4.80 4.95 9.46
C PHE A 20 -5.66 6.00 10.14
N ASP A 21 -5.12 6.66 11.17
CA ASP A 21 -5.75 7.80 11.81
C ASP A 21 -5.24 9.08 11.15
N THR A 22 -6.14 9.82 10.50
CA THR A 22 -5.82 11.07 9.81
C THR A 22 -5.48 12.21 10.76
N ASP A 23 -5.93 12.14 12.01
CA ASP A 23 -5.71 13.20 12.99
C ASP A 23 -4.32 13.11 13.61
N SER A 24 -3.87 11.89 13.92
CA SER A 24 -2.52 11.64 14.45
C SER A 24 -1.48 11.37 13.36
N GLY A 25 -1.91 11.02 12.15
CA GLY A 25 -1.04 10.66 11.04
C GLY A 25 -0.36 9.30 11.19
N ILE A 26 -0.88 8.43 12.06
CA ILE A 26 -0.27 7.14 12.44
C ILE A 26 -1.11 5.97 11.90
N GLY A 27 -0.41 5.01 11.30
CA GLY A 27 -0.96 3.73 10.88
C GLY A 27 -0.79 2.65 11.95
N ALA A 28 -1.78 1.76 12.06
CA ALA A 28 -1.79 0.64 12.99
C ALA A 28 -2.20 -0.66 12.28
N PHE A 29 -1.30 -1.63 12.26
CA PHE A 29 -1.46 -2.92 11.60
C PHE A 29 -1.69 -4.05 12.60
N GLU A 30 -2.54 -5.00 12.26
CA GLU A 30 -2.72 -6.23 13.02
C GLU A 30 -2.75 -7.44 12.08
N TYR A 31 -2.02 -8.50 12.43
CA TYR A 31 -2.06 -9.76 11.71
C TYR A 31 -3.42 -10.44 11.88
N ALA A 32 -3.89 -11.11 10.83
CA ALA A 32 -5.02 -12.01 10.95
C ALA A 32 -4.62 -13.23 11.79
N ARG A 33 -5.48 -13.67 12.70
CA ARG A 33 -5.23 -14.86 13.54
C ARG A 33 -4.83 -16.09 12.71
N SER A 34 -5.52 -16.35 11.59
CA SER A 34 -5.22 -17.45 10.68
C SER A 34 -3.82 -17.34 10.05
N PHE A 35 -3.30 -16.13 9.90
CA PHE A 35 -1.96 -15.90 9.34
C PHE A 35 -0.88 -16.14 10.40
N VAL A 36 -1.13 -15.73 11.65
CA VAL A 36 -0.28 -16.06 12.81
C VAL A 36 -0.13 -17.58 12.95
N GLU A 37 -1.23 -18.33 12.82
CA GLU A 37 -1.22 -19.79 12.86
C GLU A 37 -0.45 -20.42 11.68
N GLY A 38 -0.31 -19.69 10.56
CA GLY A 38 0.43 -20.13 9.38
C GLY A 38 1.96 -20.02 9.49
N GLY A 39 2.48 -19.29 10.48
CA GLY A 39 3.91 -19.25 10.80
C GLY A 39 4.83 -18.49 9.83
N ILE A 40 4.29 -17.87 8.77
CA ILE A 40 5.08 -17.05 7.83
C ILE A 40 5.27 -15.64 8.40
N GLU A 41 6.50 -15.30 8.75
CA GLU A 41 6.85 -13.97 9.27
C GLU A 41 7.17 -12.99 8.15
N LEU A 42 6.31 -11.99 7.93
CA LEU A 42 6.53 -10.96 6.90
C LEU A 42 7.61 -9.94 7.28
N SER A 43 7.74 -9.66 8.58
CA SER A 43 8.80 -8.78 9.10
C SER A 43 9.29 -9.28 10.48
N PRO A 44 10.08 -10.38 10.52
CA PRO A 44 10.46 -11.08 11.76
C PRO A 44 11.04 -10.20 12.87
N ILE A 45 11.79 -9.17 12.48
CA ILE A 45 12.57 -8.34 13.42
C ILE A 45 11.69 -7.28 14.08
N THR A 46 10.82 -6.62 13.32
CA THR A 46 10.06 -5.45 13.79
C THR A 46 8.58 -5.77 14.02
N MET A 47 8.04 -6.76 13.31
CA MET A 47 6.65 -7.21 13.39
C MET A 47 6.59 -8.74 13.39
N PRO A 48 7.12 -9.41 14.43
CA PRO A 48 6.99 -10.87 14.55
C PRO A 48 5.52 -11.29 14.62
N LEU A 49 5.20 -12.54 14.31
CA LEU A 49 3.82 -13.01 14.35
C LEU A 49 3.26 -12.98 15.78
N ALA A 50 2.26 -12.14 16.01
CA ALA A 50 1.57 -12.04 17.29
C ALA A 50 0.16 -11.45 17.11
N ASN A 51 -0.75 -11.83 18.02
CA ASN A 51 -2.08 -11.24 18.14
C ASN A 51 -1.99 -9.90 18.89
N ARG A 52 -1.40 -8.90 18.24
CA ARG A 52 -1.26 -7.53 18.75
C ARG A 52 -1.30 -6.52 17.62
N VAL A 53 -1.61 -5.29 18.00
CA VAL A 53 -1.48 -4.12 17.10
C VAL A 53 -0.02 -3.66 17.07
N TYR A 54 0.47 -3.41 15.86
CA TYR A 54 1.75 -2.81 15.54
C TYR A 54 1.57 -1.38 15.03
N SER A 55 2.20 -0.43 15.70
CA SER A 55 2.32 0.97 15.28
C SER A 55 3.73 1.47 15.60
N PHE A 56 4.21 2.41 14.80
CA PHE A 56 5.58 2.92 14.89
C PHE A 56 5.60 4.45 14.77
N PRO A 57 5.05 5.18 15.76
CA PRO A 57 4.99 6.65 15.74
C PRO A 57 6.37 7.33 15.68
N GLU A 58 7.43 6.62 16.05
CA GLU A 58 8.81 7.07 16.00
C GLU A 58 9.42 7.10 14.59
N LEU A 59 8.80 6.46 13.60
CA LEU A 59 9.28 6.46 12.22
C LEU A 59 9.07 7.83 11.55
N GLY A 60 10.05 8.26 10.76
CA GLY A 60 10.01 9.54 10.06
C GLY A 60 8.83 9.65 9.08
N GLN A 61 7.95 10.63 9.30
CA GLN A 61 6.74 10.82 8.49
C GLN A 61 7.02 11.01 6.99
N ALA A 62 8.14 11.66 6.64
CA ALA A 62 8.52 11.89 5.25
C ALA A 62 8.77 10.58 4.49
N SER A 63 9.41 9.60 5.13
CA SER A 63 9.82 8.34 4.50
C SER A 63 8.72 7.28 4.60
N PHE A 64 8.10 7.14 5.77
CA PHE A 64 7.17 6.05 6.05
C PHE A 64 5.70 6.44 5.92
N ARG A 65 5.41 7.75 5.86
CA ARG A 65 4.05 8.30 5.81
C ARG A 65 3.15 7.76 6.93
N GLY A 66 3.73 7.52 8.11
CA GLY A 66 3.03 6.99 9.28
C GLY A 66 2.73 5.49 9.23
N LEU A 67 3.17 4.76 8.20
CA LEU A 67 2.96 3.32 8.08
C LEU A 67 4.10 2.52 8.72
N PRO A 68 3.82 1.29 9.20
CA PRO A 68 4.86 0.31 9.47
C PRO A 68 5.79 0.11 8.26
N GLY A 69 7.09 -0.05 8.50
CA GLY A 69 8.10 -0.18 7.44
C GLY A 69 7.78 -1.24 6.40
N MET A 70 7.31 -2.41 6.83
CA MET A 70 6.88 -3.52 5.96
C MET A 70 5.82 -3.09 4.92
N LEU A 71 4.90 -2.18 5.28
CA LEU A 71 3.84 -1.71 4.38
C LEU A 71 4.27 -0.47 3.60
N ALA A 72 5.09 0.39 4.22
CA ALA A 72 5.63 1.58 3.58
C ALA A 72 6.49 1.24 2.35
N ASP A 73 7.15 0.08 2.35
CA ASP A 73 7.98 -0.40 1.23
C ASP A 73 7.18 -0.66 -0.05
N SER A 74 5.86 -0.81 0.06
CA SER A 74 4.95 -0.93 -1.10
C SER A 74 4.44 0.41 -1.62
N LEU A 75 4.78 1.54 -0.97
CA LEU A 75 4.37 2.86 -1.45
C LEU A 75 5.03 3.16 -2.81
N PRO A 76 4.37 3.95 -3.69
CA PRO A 76 4.98 4.37 -4.93
C PRO A 76 6.29 5.16 -4.68
N ASP A 77 7.29 4.92 -5.53
CA ASP A 77 8.49 5.75 -5.67
C ASP A 77 8.16 7.11 -6.30
N ASP A 78 9.16 7.95 -6.59
CA ASP A 78 8.93 9.29 -7.13
C ASP A 78 8.18 9.27 -8.46
N PHE A 79 8.54 8.36 -9.37
CA PHE A 79 7.83 8.20 -10.63
C PHE A 79 6.40 7.68 -10.41
N GLY A 80 6.22 6.65 -9.58
CA GLY A 80 4.90 6.13 -9.24
C GLY A 80 4.01 7.19 -8.57
N ASN A 81 4.58 8.07 -7.74
CA ASN A 81 3.88 9.21 -7.16
C ASN A 81 3.45 10.22 -8.24
N SER A 82 4.29 10.49 -9.25
CA SER A 82 3.89 11.36 -10.38
C SER A 82 2.68 10.81 -11.14
N VAL A 83 2.67 9.50 -11.42
CA VAL A 83 1.56 8.81 -12.09
C VAL A 83 0.29 8.84 -11.23
N LEU A 84 0.43 8.60 -9.93
CA LEU A 84 -0.68 8.67 -8.99
C LEU A 84 -1.26 10.10 -8.90
N ASN A 85 -0.41 11.11 -8.84
CA ASN A 85 -0.81 12.51 -8.75
C ASN A 85 -1.58 12.95 -10.01
N GLU A 86 -1.08 12.57 -11.20
CA GLU A 86 -1.78 12.78 -12.48
C GLU A 86 -3.15 12.11 -12.50
N TRP A 87 -3.21 10.86 -12.03
CA TRP A 87 -4.48 10.15 -11.93
C TRP A 87 -5.45 10.85 -10.96
N ALA A 88 -4.98 11.31 -9.79
CA ALA A 88 -5.81 12.02 -8.82
C ALA A 88 -6.33 13.35 -9.36
N ALA A 89 -5.48 14.12 -10.04
CA ALA A 89 -5.87 15.36 -10.71
C ALA A 89 -6.98 15.13 -11.74
N ARG A 90 -6.91 14.04 -12.52
CA ARG A 90 -7.98 13.64 -13.46
C ARG A 90 -9.29 13.25 -12.77
N GLN A 91 -9.26 12.88 -11.49
CA GLN A 91 -10.46 12.66 -10.68
C GLN A 91 -10.94 13.92 -9.95
N GLY A 92 -10.29 15.07 -10.16
CA GLY A 92 -10.60 16.31 -9.44
C GLY A 92 -10.13 16.31 -7.98
N MET A 93 -9.18 15.45 -7.63
CA MET A 93 -8.60 15.35 -6.29
C MET A 93 -7.21 16.00 -6.24
N LEU A 94 -6.87 16.62 -5.12
CA LEU A 94 -5.53 17.12 -4.86
C LEU A 94 -4.62 16.00 -4.34
N PRO A 95 -3.33 15.95 -4.75
CA PRO A 95 -2.37 14.96 -4.23
C PRO A 95 -2.24 14.94 -2.71
N THR A 96 -2.46 16.09 -2.05
CA THR A 96 -2.42 16.26 -0.59
C THR A 96 -3.59 15.61 0.13
N GLU A 97 -4.67 15.30 -0.57
CA GLU A 97 -5.85 14.63 -0.02
C GLU A 97 -5.69 13.10 0.02
N LEU A 98 -4.66 12.56 -0.66
CA LEU A 98 -4.41 11.12 -0.71
C LEU A 98 -3.73 10.64 0.57
N SER A 99 -4.44 9.82 1.33
CA SER A 99 -3.88 9.15 2.50
C SER A 99 -2.84 8.10 2.07
N PRO A 100 -1.96 7.66 2.99
CA PRO A 100 -1.08 6.52 2.72
C PRO A 100 -1.86 5.26 2.31
N LEU A 101 -3.06 5.05 2.86
CA LEU A 101 -3.90 3.92 2.48
C LEU A 101 -4.49 4.07 1.08
N ASP A 102 -4.80 5.29 0.61
CA ASP A 102 -5.20 5.50 -0.77
C ASP A 102 -4.09 5.11 -1.75
N ARG A 103 -2.83 5.37 -1.39
CA ARG A 103 -1.65 4.97 -2.16
C ARG A 103 -1.54 3.44 -2.22
N LEU A 104 -1.69 2.77 -1.08
CA LEU A 104 -1.71 1.30 -1.03
C LEU A 104 -2.87 0.72 -1.87
N GLN A 105 -4.07 1.30 -1.81
CA GLN A 105 -5.19 0.88 -2.66
C GLN A 105 -4.94 1.11 -4.16
N PHE A 106 -4.21 2.17 -4.53
CA PHE A 106 -3.81 2.42 -5.92
C PHE A 106 -2.80 1.39 -6.43
N ILE A 107 -1.86 0.98 -5.58
CA ILE A 107 -0.96 -0.15 -5.85
C ILE A 107 -1.78 -1.43 -6.03
N GLY A 108 -2.70 -1.69 -5.10
CA GLY A 108 -3.67 -2.78 -5.16
C GLY A 108 -2.97 -4.13 -5.20
N LYS A 109 -3.13 -4.86 -6.31
CA LYS A 109 -2.57 -6.21 -6.51
C LYS A 109 -1.11 -6.25 -6.99
N ARG A 110 -0.46 -5.09 -7.07
CA ARG A 110 0.87 -4.92 -7.65
C ARG A 110 1.86 -4.42 -6.60
N GLY A 111 1.61 -4.73 -5.32
CA GLY A 111 2.54 -4.41 -4.25
C GLY A 111 3.87 -5.10 -4.48
N VAL A 112 4.93 -4.49 -3.95
CA VAL A 112 6.28 -5.06 -4.05
C VAL A 112 6.29 -6.42 -3.35
N GLY A 113 6.96 -7.40 -3.96
CA GLY A 113 6.99 -8.78 -3.46
C GLY A 113 5.66 -9.50 -3.68
N ALA A 114 5.06 -10.02 -2.60
CA ALA A 114 3.83 -10.80 -2.64
C ALA A 114 2.66 -10.14 -1.88
N LEU A 115 2.81 -8.85 -1.52
CA LEU A 115 1.78 -8.10 -0.82
C LEU A 115 0.76 -7.51 -1.80
N GLU A 116 -0.50 -7.68 -1.47
CA GLU A 116 -1.62 -7.01 -2.13
C GLU A 116 -2.47 -6.24 -1.11
N PHE A 117 -3.11 -5.18 -1.57
CA PHE A 117 -3.91 -4.27 -0.76
C PHE A 117 -5.35 -4.21 -1.25
N ALA A 118 -6.31 -4.53 -0.37
CA ALA A 118 -7.72 -4.58 -0.71
C ALA A 118 -8.58 -3.60 0.14
N PRO A 119 -9.61 -2.98 -0.47
CA PRO A 119 -9.97 -3.08 -1.88
C PRO A 119 -8.99 -2.32 -2.77
N ALA A 120 -8.58 -2.94 -3.87
CA ALA A 120 -7.79 -2.26 -4.88
C ALA A 120 -8.65 -1.20 -5.60
N ARG A 121 -8.07 -0.02 -5.86
CA ARG A 121 -8.75 1.03 -6.61
C ARG A 121 -8.96 0.56 -8.04
N ARG A 122 -10.22 0.53 -8.49
CA ARG A 122 -10.60 0.00 -9.81
C ARG A 122 -10.24 1.00 -10.91
N LEU A 123 -9.03 0.86 -11.44
CA LEU A 123 -8.59 1.59 -12.62
C LEU A 123 -8.76 0.70 -13.86
N ARG A 124 -9.54 1.18 -14.83
CA ARG A 124 -9.85 0.41 -16.04
C ARG A 124 -8.56 0.02 -16.76
N GLY A 125 -8.36 -1.29 -16.92
CA GLY A 125 -7.27 -1.85 -17.70
C GLY A 125 -5.88 -1.85 -17.03
N LEU A 126 -5.76 -1.50 -15.74
CA LEU A 126 -4.47 -1.60 -15.02
C LEU A 126 -3.99 -3.05 -14.83
N ASN A 127 -4.92 -3.99 -14.68
CA ASN A 127 -4.62 -5.42 -14.51
C ASN A 127 -4.75 -6.21 -15.82
N ALA A 128 -4.91 -5.53 -16.96
CA ALA A 128 -5.00 -6.19 -18.25
C ALA A 128 -3.59 -6.41 -18.81
N SER A 129 -3.31 -7.61 -19.29
CA SER A 129 -2.14 -7.82 -20.16
C SER A 129 -2.34 -6.98 -21.42
N ARG A 130 -1.32 -6.18 -21.76
CA ARG A 130 -1.29 -5.38 -22.97
C ARG A 130 0.01 -5.65 -23.71
N GLN A 131 -0.09 -5.84 -25.02
CA GLN A 131 1.09 -5.90 -25.86
C GLN A 131 1.77 -4.53 -25.86
N LEU A 132 3.03 -4.50 -25.45
CA LEU A 132 3.82 -3.28 -25.43
C LEU A 132 4.44 -3.07 -26.82
N GLN A 133 4.09 -1.97 -27.46
CA GLN A 133 4.70 -1.55 -28.72
C GLN A 133 6.05 -0.89 -28.43
N LEU A 134 7.13 -1.68 -28.52
CA LEU A 134 8.49 -1.24 -28.15
C LEU A 134 8.99 -0.10 -29.05
N ASP A 135 8.59 -0.11 -30.31
CA ASP A 135 8.81 0.96 -31.30
C ASP A 135 8.29 2.32 -30.78
N ARG A 136 7.12 2.33 -30.16
CA ARG A 136 6.51 3.57 -29.61
C ARG A 136 7.22 4.09 -28.36
N LEU A 137 8.01 3.27 -27.68
CA LEU A 137 8.75 3.69 -26.48
C LEU A 137 10.08 4.37 -26.81
N VAL A 138 10.64 4.10 -28.00
CA VAL A 138 11.91 4.70 -28.46
C VAL A 138 11.69 5.92 -29.35
N GLU A 139 10.48 6.13 -29.86
CA GLU A 139 10.05 7.37 -30.52
C GLU A 139 9.87 8.50 -29.49
N ILE A 140 10.96 8.95 -28.87
CA ILE A 140 11.00 10.26 -28.22
C ILE A 140 11.43 11.25 -29.32
N THR A 141 10.43 11.81 -30.03
CA THR A 141 10.65 12.91 -30.99
C THR A 141 10.30 14.23 -30.34
#